data_AF-A0A1F5J5M9-F1
#
_entry.id   AF-A0A1F5J5M9-F1
#
_cell.length_a   1.000
_cell.length_b   1.000
_cell.length_c   1.000
_cell.angle_alpha   90.00
_cell.angle_beta   90.00
_cell.angle_gamma   90.00
#
_symmetry.space_group_name_H-M   'P 1'
#
loop_
_entity.id
_entity.type
_entity.pdbx_description
1 polymer ?
#
loop_
_entity_poly.entity_id
_entity_poly.type
_entity_poly.pdbx_seq_one_letter_code
_entity_poly.pdbx_strand_id
1 'polypeptide(L)'
;MSGRKPLALAISFGVLILGLYAFRFVSGTHTEYCPLSHKLSDTADCIVLHVSRGRVLVRHRDSYTREAYFEIITNGRSQKFDIPEFSLKGGAPKKFRVRLIDNEPGAVTINGARFDLLPLTNGDR
;
A
#
# COMPACT_ATOMS: atom_id res chain seq x y z
N MET A 1 38.65 -29.88 22.23
CA MET A 1 38.08 -28.51 22.18
C MET A 1 37.11 -28.39 20.99
N SER A 2 35.84 -28.77 21.16
CA SER A 2 34.84 -28.79 20.07
C SER A 2 33.47 -28.29 20.54
N GLY A 3 33.43 -27.16 21.25
CA GLY A 3 32.19 -26.58 21.80
C GLY A 3 31.85 -25.19 21.25
N ARG A 4 32.78 -24.50 20.57
CA ARG A 4 32.58 -23.12 20.11
C ARG A 4 31.83 -23.01 18.78
N LYS A 5 31.92 -24.02 17.91
CA LYS A 5 31.25 -24.08 16.60
C LYS A 5 29.71 -24.15 16.69
N PRO A 6 29.09 -24.98 17.56
CA PRO A 6 27.63 -25.03 17.66
C PRO A 6 27.03 -23.75 18.25
N LEU A 7 27.74 -23.09 19.17
CA LEU A 7 27.28 -21.84 19.77
C LEU A 7 27.23 -20.69 18.75
N ALA A 8 28.28 -20.53 17.94
CA ALA A 8 28.30 -19.52 16.89
C ALA A 8 27.21 -19.77 15.83
N LEU A 9 26.97 -21.03 15.45
CA LEU A 9 25.91 -21.39 14.51
C LEU A 9 24.52 -21.07 15.06
N ALA A 10 24.27 -21.36 16.34
CA ALA A 10 23.02 -21.05 17.01
C ALA A 10 22.75 -19.54 17.12
N ILE A 11 23.80 -18.74 17.38
CA ILE A 11 23.70 -17.27 17.40
C ILE A 11 23.35 -16.75 16.00
N SER A 12 24.05 -17.20 14.95
CA SER A 12 23.78 -16.78 13.57
C SER A 12 22.35 -17.15 13.14
N PHE A 13 21.88 -18.34 13.51
CA PHE A 13 20.52 -18.78 13.19
C PHE A 13 19.46 -18.00 13.98
N GLY A 14 19.73 -17.68 15.24
CA GLY A 14 18.87 -16.81 16.06
C GLY A 14 18.74 -15.40 15.48
N VAL A 15 19.85 -14.79 15.04
CA VAL A 15 19.85 -13.49 14.38
C VAL A 15 19.09 -13.52 13.05
N LEU A 16 19.24 -14.60 12.27
CA LEU A 16 18.49 -14.79 11.02
C LEU A 16 16.97 -14.87 11.28
N ILE A 17 16.55 -15.68 12.24
CA ILE A 17 15.12 -15.82 12.59
C ILE A 17 14.57 -14.49 13.12
N LEU A 18 15.31 -13.80 13.98
CA LEU A 18 14.91 -12.50 14.50
C LEU A 18 14.81 -11.46 13.38
N GLY A 19 15.74 -11.47 12.43
CA GLY A 19 15.71 -10.62 11.24
C GLY A 19 14.50 -10.92 10.34
N LEU A 20 14.17 -12.19 10.12
CA LEU A 20 12.97 -12.61 9.37
C LEU A 20 11.67 -12.19 10.07
N TYR A 21 11.62 -12.32 11.40
CA TYR A 21 10.47 -11.89 12.20
C TYR A 21 10.31 -10.37 12.22
N ALA A 22 11.41 -9.62 12.42
CA ALA A 22 11.39 -8.16 12.36
C ALA A 22 10.98 -7.69 10.96
N PHE A 23 11.52 -8.31 9.90
CA PHE A 23 11.12 -8.01 8.53
C PHE A 23 9.63 -8.30 8.30
N ARG A 24 9.10 -9.42 8.79
CA ARG A 24 7.67 -9.76 8.71
C ARG A 24 6.78 -8.83 9.54
N PHE A 25 7.25 -8.39 10.70
CA PHE A 25 6.53 -7.47 11.57
C PHE A 25 6.44 -6.07 10.94
N VAL A 26 7.55 -5.58 10.39
CA VAL A 26 7.62 -4.30 9.68
C VAL A 26 6.94 -4.37 8.30
N SER A 27 6.88 -5.53 7.64
CA SER A 27 6.16 -5.68 6.36
C SER A 27 4.68 -6.08 6.50
N GLY A 28 4.20 -6.41 7.70
CA GLY A 28 2.83 -6.86 7.92
C GLY A 28 1.77 -5.79 7.68
N THR A 29 2.13 -4.51 7.86
CA THR A 29 1.27 -3.34 7.63
C THR A 29 1.46 -2.74 6.24
N HIS A 30 2.50 -3.15 5.50
CA HIS A 30 2.93 -2.54 4.25
C HIS A 30 2.89 -3.53 3.09
N THR A 31 2.07 -3.27 2.08
CA THR A 31 2.06 -4.07 0.85
C THR A 31 3.35 -3.87 0.04
N GLU A 32 3.65 -4.77 -0.91
CA GLU A 32 4.79 -4.60 -1.82
C GLU A 32 4.75 -3.25 -2.56
N TYR A 33 3.54 -2.74 -2.78
CA TYR A 33 3.22 -1.46 -3.40
C TYR A 33 3.33 -0.24 -2.49
N CYS A 34 3.66 -0.39 -1.20
CA CYS A 34 3.99 0.78 -0.38
C CYS A 34 5.31 1.42 -0.85
N PRO A 35 5.36 2.75 -0.99
CA PRO A 35 6.61 3.48 -1.19
C PRO A 35 7.63 3.13 -0.12
N LEU A 36 8.91 3.11 -0.48
CA LEU A 36 9.99 2.83 0.47
C LEU A 36 10.00 3.85 1.62
N SER A 37 9.69 5.12 1.34
CA SER A 37 9.54 6.16 2.37
C SER A 37 8.52 5.78 3.43
N HIS A 38 7.36 5.24 3.04
CA HIS A 38 6.31 4.80 3.95
C HIS A 38 6.70 3.55 4.75
N LYS A 39 7.40 2.60 4.12
CA LYS A 39 7.91 1.40 4.79
C LYS A 39 8.96 1.75 5.85
N LEU A 40 9.78 2.78 5.59
CA LEU A 40 10.84 3.22 6.50
C LEU A 40 10.31 4.08 7.65
N SER A 41 9.26 4.86 7.42
CA SER A 41 8.66 5.71 8.45
C SER A 41 7.54 5.01 9.25
N ASP A 42 7.00 3.88 8.76
CA ASP A 42 5.81 3.20 9.31
C ASP A 42 4.61 4.15 9.48
N THR A 43 4.55 5.20 8.65
CA THR A 43 3.54 6.26 8.75
C THR A 43 2.41 6.10 7.74
N ALA A 44 2.21 4.92 7.13
CA ALA A 44 1.12 4.79 6.18
C ALA A 44 0.51 3.40 6.10
N ASP A 45 -0.82 3.37 5.98
CA ASP A 45 -1.58 2.18 5.63
C ASP A 45 -1.74 2.13 4.10
N CYS A 46 -1.12 1.14 3.45
CA CYS A 46 -1.39 0.86 2.03
C CYS A 46 -2.27 -0.37 1.90
N ILE A 47 -3.39 -0.25 1.19
CA ILE A 47 -4.31 -1.36 0.94
C ILE A 47 -4.50 -1.54 -0.56
N VAL A 48 -4.20 -2.73 -1.08
CA VAL A 48 -4.57 -3.11 -2.45
C VAL A 48 -6.09 -3.27 -2.53
N LEU A 49 -6.74 -2.44 -3.33
CA LEU A 49 -8.19 -2.42 -3.48
C LEU A 49 -8.66 -3.32 -4.62
N HIS A 50 -7.90 -3.37 -5.73
CA HIS A 50 -8.28 -4.15 -6.91
C HIS A 50 -7.07 -4.42 -7.82
N VAL A 51 -7.05 -5.59 -8.47
CA VAL A 51 -6.08 -5.94 -9.51
C VAL A 51 -6.84 -6.35 -10.77
N SER A 52 -6.53 -5.76 -11.92
CA SER A 52 -7.12 -6.13 -13.21
C SER A 52 -6.12 -5.90 -14.35
N ARG A 53 -5.94 -6.90 -15.22
CA ARG A 53 -5.17 -6.78 -16.49
C ARG A 53 -3.81 -6.07 -16.34
N GLY A 54 -3.01 -6.45 -15.34
CA GLY A 54 -1.69 -5.86 -15.10
C GLY A 54 -1.71 -4.46 -14.46
N ARG A 55 -2.88 -4.00 -14.01
CA ARG A 55 -3.06 -2.78 -13.23
C ARG A 55 -3.39 -3.12 -11.79
N VAL A 56 -2.76 -2.41 -10.86
CA VAL A 56 -3.01 -2.53 -9.42
C VAL A 56 -3.52 -1.20 -8.90
N LEU A 57 -4.67 -1.21 -8.22
CA LEU A 57 -5.20 -0.06 -7.51
C LEU A 57 -4.88 -0.21 -6.03
N VAL A 58 -4.19 0.78 -5.48
CA VAL A 58 -3.78 0.84 -4.09
C VAL A 58 -4.35 2.12 -3.48
N ARG A 59 -4.82 2.03 -2.23
CA ARG A 59 -5.09 3.21 -1.42
C ARG A 59 -3.92 3.39 -0.47
N HIS A 60 -3.36 4.59 -0.46
CA HIS A 60 -2.39 5.01 0.53
C HIS A 60 -3.09 5.96 1.49
N ARG A 61 -2.85 5.77 2.78
CA ARG A 61 -3.27 6.71 3.82
C ARG A 61 -2.10 6.99 4.72
N ASP A 62 -1.73 8.26 4.82
CA ASP A 62 -0.72 8.70 5.78
C ASP A 62 -1.34 8.73 7.19
N SER A 63 -0.70 8.08 8.14
CA SER A 63 -1.12 7.96 9.54
C SER A 63 -0.98 9.27 10.30
N TYR A 64 -0.07 10.15 9.89
CA TYR A 64 0.21 11.43 10.52
C TYR A 64 -0.70 12.54 9.97
N THR A 65 -0.68 12.79 8.65
CA THR A 65 -1.51 13.85 8.03
C THR A 65 -2.96 13.41 7.86
N ARG A 66 -3.25 12.10 7.98
CA ARG A 66 -4.55 11.47 7.68
C ARG A 66 -5.00 11.62 6.22
N GLU A 67 -4.16 12.18 5.37
CA GLU A 67 -4.40 12.30 3.94
C GLU A 67 -4.45 10.92 3.31
N ALA A 68 -5.30 10.77 2.30
CA ALA A 68 -5.41 9.54 1.56
C ALA A 68 -5.48 9.82 0.06
N TYR A 69 -4.83 8.98 -0.72
CA TYR A 69 -4.82 9.06 -2.17
C TYR A 69 -4.93 7.66 -2.78
N PHE A 70 -5.38 7.60 -4.03
CA PHE A 70 -5.31 6.40 -4.84
C PHE A 70 -4.03 6.39 -5.66
N GLU A 71 -3.44 5.22 -5.80
CA GLU A 71 -2.32 4.96 -6.70
C GLU A 71 -2.71 3.83 -7.65
N ILE A 72 -2.55 4.07 -8.95
CA ILE A 72 -2.72 3.04 -9.98
C ILE A 72 -1.35 2.73 -10.55
N ILE A 73 -0.95 1.48 -10.43
CA ILE A 73 0.34 0.97 -10.92
C ILE A 73 0.07 0.11 -12.15
N THR A 74 0.65 0.49 -13.28
CA THR A 74 0.50 -0.21 -14.57
C THR A 74 1.88 -0.48 -15.15
N ASN A 75 2.27 -1.76 -15.28
CA ASN A 75 3.57 -2.16 -15.84
C ASN A 75 4.76 -1.39 -15.23
N GLY A 76 4.75 -1.20 -13.90
CA GLY A 76 5.80 -0.48 -13.16
C GLY A 76 5.70 1.05 -13.19
N ARG A 77 4.75 1.64 -13.93
CA ARG A 77 4.45 3.07 -13.87
C ARG A 77 3.39 3.34 -12.80
N SER A 78 3.70 4.26 -11.89
CA SER A 78 2.80 4.71 -10.83
C SER A 78 2.14 6.03 -11.22
N GLN A 79 0.84 6.14 -11.01
CA GLN A 79 0.08 7.38 -11.13
C GLN A 79 -0.80 7.57 -9.88
N LYS A 80 -0.72 8.76 -9.29
CA LYS A 80 -1.43 9.11 -8.05
C LYS A 80 -2.63 9.98 -8.37
N PHE A 81 -3.69 9.80 -7.60
CA PHE A 81 -4.97 10.46 -7.80
C PHE A 81 -5.62 10.83 -6.47
N ASP A 82 -6.39 11.90 -6.48
CA ASP A 82 -7.24 12.25 -5.35
C ASP A 82 -8.37 11.25 -5.14
N ILE A 83 -8.75 11.08 -3.87
CA ILE A 83 -9.94 10.32 -3.51
C ILE A 83 -11.14 11.26 -3.62
N PRO A 84 -12.16 10.94 -4.43
CA PRO A 84 -13.31 11.82 -4.61
C PRO A 84 -14.02 12.16 -3.29
N GLU A 85 -14.23 13.45 -2.98
CA GLU A 85 -14.69 13.93 -1.66
C GLU A 85 -15.99 13.28 -1.14
N PHE A 86 -16.95 13.01 -2.04
CA PHE A 86 -18.23 12.41 -1.69
C PHE A 86 -18.10 10.94 -1.26
N SER A 87 -16.96 10.29 -1.54
CA SER A 87 -16.69 8.97 -1.03
C SER A 87 -16.41 8.96 0.48
N LEU A 88 -16.12 10.12 1.11
CA LEU A 88 -15.76 10.22 2.53
C LEU A 88 -16.83 10.93 3.39
N LYS A 89 -17.72 11.73 2.80
CA LYS A 89 -18.79 12.42 3.53
C LYS A 89 -19.92 11.45 3.89
N GLY A 90 -19.82 10.84 5.09
CA GLY A 90 -20.97 10.20 5.73
C GLY A 90 -20.71 8.88 6.47
N GLY A 91 -19.60 8.73 7.19
CA GLY A 91 -19.40 7.53 8.04
C GLY A 91 -19.55 6.22 7.25
N ALA A 92 -18.94 6.20 6.07
CA ALA A 92 -19.31 5.28 5.02
C ALA A 92 -19.14 3.79 5.40
N PRO A 93 -20.00 2.92 4.86
CA PRO A 93 -20.24 1.58 5.39
C PRO A 93 -18.99 0.71 5.38
N LYS A 94 -18.96 -0.26 6.30
CA LYS A 94 -17.89 -1.24 6.59
C LYS A 94 -17.29 -2.00 5.38
N LYS A 95 -17.73 -1.76 4.13
CA LYS A 95 -17.23 -2.39 2.90
C LYS A 95 -17.30 -1.42 1.71
N PHE A 96 -16.30 -0.56 1.56
CA PHE A 96 -16.06 0.13 0.28
C PHE A 96 -15.58 -0.87 -0.76
N ARG A 97 -16.31 -1.04 -1.86
CA ARG A 97 -15.83 -1.81 -3.01
C ARG A 97 -15.40 -0.85 -4.09
N VAL A 98 -14.08 -0.67 -4.24
CA VAL A 98 -13.48 0.12 -5.32
C VAL A 98 -12.91 -0.83 -6.36
N ARG A 99 -13.18 -0.58 -7.64
CA ARG A 99 -12.63 -1.39 -8.75
C ARG A 99 -12.12 -0.50 -9.87
N LEU A 100 -11.06 -0.97 -10.51
CA LEU A 100 -10.59 -0.41 -11.78
C LEU A 100 -11.65 -0.62 -12.87
N ILE A 101 -11.77 0.36 -13.76
CA ILE A 101 -12.52 0.22 -15.01
C ILE A 101 -11.53 -0.21 -16.09
N ASP A 102 -11.86 -1.28 -16.80
CA ASP A 102 -11.03 -1.79 -17.89
C ASP A 102 -10.92 -0.73 -18.99
N ASN A 103 -9.71 -0.55 -19.53
CA ASN A 103 -9.36 0.44 -20.56
C ASN A 103 -9.50 1.92 -20.17
N GLU A 104 -9.80 2.23 -18.91
CA GLU A 104 -9.95 3.60 -18.44
C GLU A 104 -8.97 3.91 -17.29
N PRO A 105 -7.81 4.53 -17.59
CA PRO A 105 -6.74 4.72 -16.61
C PRO A 105 -7.11 5.70 -15.51
N GLY A 106 -7.88 6.74 -15.82
CA GLY A 106 -8.31 7.79 -14.89
C GLY A 106 -9.71 7.61 -14.33
N ALA A 107 -10.21 6.37 -14.20
CA ALA A 107 -11.54 6.15 -13.64
C ALA A 107 -11.64 4.85 -12.84
N VAL A 108 -12.50 4.87 -11.84
CA VAL A 108 -12.81 3.73 -10.97
C VAL A 108 -14.31 3.62 -10.76
N THR A 109 -14.76 2.44 -10.35
CA THR A 109 -16.09 2.29 -9.75
C THR A 109 -15.97 2.24 -8.24
N ILE A 110 -16.79 3.00 -7.53
CA ILE A 110 -16.94 2.93 -6.08
C ILE A 110 -18.39 2.52 -5.80
N ASN A 111 -18.58 1.36 -5.18
CA ASN A 111 -19.89 0.77 -4.91
C ASN A 111 -20.79 0.67 -6.18
N GLY A 112 -20.17 0.46 -7.34
CA GLY A 112 -20.85 0.33 -8.63
C GLY A 112 -21.08 1.64 -9.38
N ALA A 113 -20.93 2.80 -8.74
CA ALA A 113 -20.98 4.10 -9.42
C ALA A 113 -19.61 4.46 -10.00
N ARG A 114 -19.59 5.03 -11.20
CA ARG A 114 -18.37 5.49 -11.88
C ARG A 114 -17.91 6.82 -11.31
N PHE A 115 -16.60 6.95 -11.10
CA PHE A 115 -15.94 8.18 -10.72
C PHE A 115 -14.66 8.38 -11.52
N ASP A 116 -14.53 9.58 -12.09
CA ASP A 116 -13.29 10.00 -12.73
C ASP A 116 -12.30 10.46 -11.64
N LEU A 117 -11.06 10.07 -11.82
CA LEU A 117 -9.96 10.34 -10.91
C LEU A 117 -9.20 11.57 -11.38
N LEU A 118 -8.98 12.50 -10.45
CA LEU A 118 -8.16 13.68 -10.69
C LEU A 118 -6.69 13.34 -10.39
N PRO A 119 -5.78 13.48 -11.35
CA PRO A 119 -4.35 13.24 -11.11
C PRO A 119 -3.83 14.21 -10.06
N LEU A 120 -3.07 13.70 -9.09
CA LEU A 120 -2.27 14.53 -8.20
C LEU A 120 -1.05 15.02 -9.00
N THR A 121 -0.94 16.32 -9.24
CA THR A 121 0.29 16.87 -9.84
C THR A 121 1.32 17.15 -8.74
N ASN A 122 2.61 17.03 -9.09
CA ASN A 122 3.72 17.35 -8.20
C ASN A 122 3.70 18.87 -7.93
N GLY A 123 2.92 19.29 -6.93
CA GLY A 123 2.65 20.70 -6.62
C GLY A 123 1.34 20.93 -5.88
N ASP A 124 0.41 19.96 -5.90
CA ASP A 124 -0.92 20.11 -5.27
C ASP A 124 -0.93 19.82 -3.74
N ARG A 125 0.20 19.99 -3.05
CA ARG A 125 0.27 19.96 -1.57
C ARG A 125 1.23 21.00 -1.03
#